data_AF-A0A5B8S734-F1
#
_entry.id   AF-A0A5B8S734-F1
#
_cell.length_a   1.000
_cell.length_b   1.000
_cell.length_c   1.000
_cell.angle_alpha   90.00
_cell.angle_beta   90.00
_cell.angle_gamma   90.00
#
_symmetry.space_group_name_H-M   'P 1'
#
loop_
_entity.id
_entity.type
_entity.pdbx_description
1 polymer ?
#
loop_
_entity_poly.entity_id
_entity_poly.type
_entity_poly.pdbx_seq_one_letter_code
_entity_poly.pdbx_strand_id
1 'polypeptide(L)'
;MKTLLIAAAVTLGLAAPVAAEAKVTRHELRHDLRDVHQERHDVKRALHSGNPARIKAEKRELRGAKQELREDSREAIRQHRH
;
A
#
# COMPACT_ATOMS: atom_id res chain seq x y z
N MET A 1 6.81 19.39 -3.82
CA MET A 1 6.13 18.56 -2.79
C MET A 1 5.29 17.54 -3.54
N LYS A 2 5.58 16.25 -3.40
CA LYS A 2 4.79 15.19 -4.06
C LYS A 2 3.65 14.82 -3.12
N THR A 3 2.48 15.33 -3.41
CA THR A 3 1.21 14.94 -2.78
C THR A 3 0.85 13.53 -3.26
N LEU A 4 1.02 12.53 -2.40
CA LEU A 4 0.41 11.22 -2.58
C LEU A 4 -0.95 11.26 -1.88
N LEU A 5 -1.96 11.71 -2.62
CA LEU A 5 -3.35 11.49 -2.28
C LEU A 5 -3.73 10.13 -2.86
N ILE A 6 -3.78 9.10 -2.02
CA ILE A 6 -4.52 7.88 -2.34
C ILE A 6 -5.64 7.80 -1.31
N ALA A 7 -6.68 8.59 -1.57
CA ALA A 7 -7.99 8.40 -0.97
C ALA A 7 -8.75 7.46 -1.90
N ALA A 8 -8.71 6.16 -1.61
CA ALA A 8 -9.57 5.18 -2.27
C ALA A 8 -11.00 5.37 -1.76
N ALA A 9 -11.74 6.32 -2.35
CA ALA A 9 -13.15 6.51 -2.10
C ALA A 9 -13.96 5.51 -2.94
N VAL A 10 -14.26 4.34 -2.35
CA VAL A 10 -15.22 3.40 -2.92
C VAL A 10 -16.63 3.99 -2.75
N THR A 11 -17.24 4.39 -3.86
CA THR A 11 -18.68 4.73 -3.90
C THR A 11 -19.38 3.81 -4.89
N LEU A 12 -20.24 2.94 -4.38
CA LEU A 12 -21.40 2.45 -5.13
C LEU A 12 -22.48 2.02 -4.12
N GLY A 13 -23.66 2.64 -4.20
CA GLY A 13 -24.77 2.41 -3.30
C GLY A 13 -25.68 1.25 -3.70
N LEU A 14 -26.33 0.65 -2.71
CA LEU A 14 -27.79 0.45 -2.56
C LEU A 14 -28.04 -0.53 -1.39
N ALA A 15 -29.12 -0.27 -0.66
CA ALA A 15 -29.54 -0.86 0.62
C ALA A 15 -29.27 -2.38 0.82
N ALA A 16 -28.42 -2.70 1.81
CA ALA A 16 -28.44 -3.94 2.59
C ALA A 16 -27.76 -3.69 3.95
N PRO A 17 -28.23 -4.25 5.08
CA PRO A 17 -27.50 -4.19 6.33
C PRO A 17 -26.33 -5.19 6.29
N VAL A 18 -25.37 -4.97 7.20
CA VAL A 18 -24.22 -5.81 7.61
C VAL A 18 -22.93 -5.77 6.77
N ALA A 19 -21.92 -5.17 7.40
CA ALA A 19 -20.48 -5.24 7.13
C ALA A 19 -20.04 -4.93 5.69
N ALA A 20 -19.55 -3.71 5.47
CA ALA A 20 -18.57 -3.48 4.42
C ALA A 20 -17.30 -4.28 4.76
N GLU A 21 -17.29 -5.57 4.45
CA GLU A 21 -16.06 -6.36 4.38
C GLU A 21 -15.27 -5.77 3.22
N ALA A 22 -14.20 -5.03 3.52
CA ALA A 22 -13.28 -4.50 2.52
C ALA A 22 -12.58 -5.67 1.83
N LYS A 23 -13.21 -6.28 0.81
CA LYS A 23 -12.66 -7.45 0.11
C LYS A 23 -11.31 -7.08 -0.52
N VAL A 24 -10.23 -7.56 0.07
CA VAL A 24 -8.90 -7.40 -0.51
C VAL A 24 -8.82 -8.33 -1.70
N THR A 25 -8.71 -7.73 -2.87
CA THR A 25 -8.65 -8.43 -4.14
C THR A 25 -7.22 -8.86 -4.47
N ARG A 26 -7.09 -9.89 -5.32
CA ARG A 26 -5.79 -10.25 -5.90
C ARG A 26 -5.16 -9.10 -6.69
N HIS A 27 -5.95 -8.14 -7.14
CA HIS A 27 -5.44 -6.96 -7.85
C HIS A 27 -4.74 -5.99 -6.89
N GLU A 28 -5.36 -5.69 -5.76
CA GLU A 28 -4.78 -4.81 -4.71
C GLU A 28 -3.49 -5.39 -4.15
N LEU A 29 -3.44 -6.68 -3.80
CA LEU A 29 -2.20 -7.32 -3.36
C LEU A 29 -1.06 -7.22 -4.40
N ARG A 30 -1.39 -7.31 -5.69
CA ARG A 30 -0.39 -7.15 -6.77
C ARG A 30 0.06 -5.70 -6.91
N HIS A 31 -0.85 -4.75 -6.67
CA HIS A 31 -0.54 -3.33 -6.64
C HIS A 31 0.43 -3.02 -5.49
N ASP A 32 0.13 -3.46 -4.27
CA ASP A 32 0.99 -3.24 -3.10
C ASP A 32 2.38 -3.88 -3.25
N LEU A 33 2.44 -5.08 -3.84
CA LEU A 33 3.71 -5.71 -4.18
C LEU A 33 4.54 -4.88 -5.15
N ARG A 34 3.87 -4.26 -6.14
CA ARG A 34 4.51 -3.37 -7.10
C ARG A 34 5.00 -2.09 -6.41
N ASP A 35 4.21 -1.52 -5.52
CA ASP A 35 4.58 -0.31 -4.77
C ASP A 35 5.77 -0.57 -3.88
N VAL A 36 5.79 -1.66 -3.11
CA VAL A 36 6.97 -2.07 -2.33
C VAL A 36 8.20 -2.23 -3.22
N HIS A 37 8.05 -2.76 -4.43
CA HIS A 37 9.17 -2.88 -5.36
C HIS A 37 9.67 -1.51 -5.85
N GLN A 38 8.75 -0.62 -6.20
CA GLN A 38 9.05 0.74 -6.64
C GLN A 38 9.76 1.54 -5.53
N GLU A 39 9.24 1.49 -4.31
CA GLU A 39 9.85 2.16 -3.15
C GLU A 39 11.26 1.63 -2.84
N ARG A 40 11.52 0.33 -3.03
CA ARG A 40 12.89 -0.21 -2.92
C ARG A 40 13.82 0.37 -3.97
N HIS A 41 13.33 0.55 -5.19
CA HIS A 41 14.10 1.16 -6.26
C HIS A 41 14.40 2.62 -5.94
N ASP A 42 13.45 3.35 -5.38
CA ASP A 42 13.61 4.78 -5.07
C ASP A 42 14.52 5.02 -3.86
N VAL A 43 14.47 4.15 -2.84
CA VAL A 43 15.51 4.10 -1.80
C VAL A 43 16.89 3.87 -2.40
N LYS A 44 17.02 2.91 -3.34
CA LYS A 44 18.32 2.66 -4.00
C LYS A 44 18.77 3.89 -4.77
N ARG A 45 17.90 4.55 -5.53
CA ARG A 45 18.22 5.79 -6.25
C ARG A 45 18.63 6.91 -5.30
N ALA A 46 17.95 7.05 -4.16
CA ALA A 46 18.28 8.03 -3.14
C ALA A 46 19.66 7.76 -2.52
N LEU A 47 20.01 6.49 -2.28
CA LEU A 47 21.36 6.10 -1.82
C LEU A 47 22.43 6.52 -2.83
N HIS A 48 22.20 6.36 -4.13
CA HIS A 48 23.14 6.81 -5.17
C HIS A 48 23.29 8.34 -5.19
N SER A 49 22.23 9.08 -4.88
CA SER A 49 22.28 10.55 -4.83
C SER A 49 23.04 11.10 -3.61
N GLY A 50 23.34 10.26 -2.60
CA GLY A 50 24.05 10.65 -1.38
C GLY A 50 23.28 11.61 -0.46
N ASN A 51 22.03 11.98 -0.77
CA ASN A 51 21.25 12.91 0.03
C ASN A 51 20.60 12.19 1.25
N PRO A 52 21.05 12.48 2.49
CA PRO A 52 20.57 11.78 3.69
C PRO A 52 19.09 12.05 4.00
N ALA A 53 18.60 13.27 3.74
CA ALA A 53 17.21 13.63 3.97
C ALA A 53 16.29 12.83 3.03
N ARG A 54 16.69 12.70 1.75
CA ARG A 54 15.96 11.90 0.78
C ARG A 54 15.98 10.43 1.15
N ILE A 55 17.14 9.87 1.49
CA ILE A 55 17.24 8.46 1.92
C ILE A 55 16.31 8.17 3.10
N LYS A 56 16.21 9.09 4.07
CA LYS A 56 15.31 8.94 5.22
C LYS A 56 13.83 8.96 4.82
N ALA A 57 13.44 9.85 3.90
CA ALA A 57 12.08 9.93 3.38
C ALA A 57 11.68 8.64 2.66
N GLU A 58 12.48 8.21 1.69
CA GLU A 58 12.20 7.04 0.85
C GLU A 58 12.19 5.74 1.71
N LYS A 59 13.03 5.67 2.75
CA LYS A 59 12.99 4.56 3.73
C LYS A 59 11.69 4.54 4.54
N ARG A 60 11.11 5.70 4.84
CA ARG A 60 9.83 5.82 5.54
C ARG A 60 8.68 5.38 4.63
N GLU A 61 8.72 5.79 3.37
CA GLU A 61 7.75 5.40 2.34
C GLU A 61 7.77 3.88 2.12
N LEU A 62 8.95 3.30 1.91
CA LEU A 62 9.12 1.85 1.83
C LEU A 62 8.58 1.10 3.07
N ARG A 63 8.72 1.68 4.26
CA ARG A 63 8.17 1.07 5.48
C ARG A 63 6.65 1.11 5.48
N GLY A 64 6.04 2.20 5.00
CA GLY A 64 4.60 2.34 4.82
C GLY A 64 4.05 1.29 3.86
N ALA A 65 4.58 1.23 2.64
CA ALA A 65 4.15 0.27 1.62
C ALA A 65 4.28 -1.19 2.09
N LYS A 66 5.32 -1.52 2.86
CA LYS A 66 5.46 -2.86 3.48
C LYS A 66 4.41 -3.13 4.55
N GLN A 67 3.99 -2.12 5.28
CA GLN A 67 2.97 -2.25 6.31
C GLN A 67 1.61 -2.48 5.67
N GLU A 68 1.25 -1.69 4.65
CA GLU A 68 0.02 -1.84 3.86
C GLU A 68 -0.07 -3.25 3.25
N LEU A 69 0.95 -3.67 2.49
CA LEU A 69 1.00 -5.03 1.93
C LEU A 69 0.78 -6.13 2.98
N ARG A 70 1.31 -5.93 4.18
CA ARG A 70 1.18 -6.90 5.28
C ARG A 70 -0.24 -6.92 5.85
N GLU A 71 -0.86 -5.76 5.99
CA GLU A 71 -2.24 -5.62 6.46
C GLU A 71 -3.20 -6.25 5.45
N ASP A 72 -3.05 -5.91 4.17
CA ASP A 72 -3.83 -6.46 3.06
C ASP A 72 -3.64 -7.97 2.92
N SER A 73 -2.41 -8.47 3.05
CA SER A 73 -2.15 -9.92 3.04
C SER A 73 -2.85 -10.64 4.20
N ARG A 74 -2.85 -10.05 5.40
CA ARG A 74 -3.53 -10.63 6.56
C ARG A 74 -5.04 -10.61 6.37
N GLU A 75 -5.57 -9.53 5.80
CA GLU A 75 -6.98 -9.40 5.51
C GLU A 75 -7.45 -10.38 4.44
N ALA A 76 -6.71 -10.53 3.34
CA ALA A 76 -6.99 -11.53 2.32
C ALA A 76 -7.02 -12.96 2.89
N ILE A 77 -6.09 -13.29 3.80
CA ILE A 77 -6.08 -14.59 4.49
C ILE A 77 -7.32 -14.75 5.39
N ARG A 78 -7.69 -13.71 6.15
CA ARG A 78 -8.90 -13.75 7.00
C ARG A 78 -10.15 -13.96 6.16
N GLN A 79 -10.28 -13.26 5.05
CA GLN A 79 -11.42 -13.37 4.13
C GLN A 79 -11.53 -14.74 3.50
N HIS A 80 -10.41 -15.37 3.14
CA HIS A 80 -10.42 -16.73 2.59
C HIS A 80 -10.69 -17.84 3.63
N ARG A 81 -10.72 -17.50 4.93
CA ARG A 81 -10.97 -18.46 6.02
C ARG A 81 -12.44 -18.56 6.43
N HIS A 82 -13.29 -17.65 5.96
CA HIS A 82 -14.74 -17.63 6.18
C HIS A 82 -15.48 -18.10 4.93
#